data_AF-A0A372LK19-F1
#
_entry.id   AF-A0A372LK19-F1
#
_cell.length_a   1.000
_cell.length_b   1.000
_cell.length_c   1.000
_cell.angle_alpha   90.00
_cell.angle_beta   90.00
_cell.angle_gamma   90.00
#
_symmetry.space_group_name_H-M   'P 1'
#
loop_
_entity.id
_entity.type
_entity.pdbx_description
1 polymer ?
#
loop_
_entity_poly.entity_id
_entity_poly.type
_entity_poly.pdbx_seq_one_letter_code
_entity_poly.pdbx_strand_id
1 'polypeptide(L)'
;MKKFNYEDSDIENILQQMPEVRDNRKMLEILERAEKLSKKRKGLGWVMPAAASAAAILLFALISTSIFQNDRNRNTAGLNSKEDASTAAPIEKKASSTEKRFVIMPDQNFITFSITGMDQAGLIMPLNIPVSMAVEENASPAVLYTKYIDKMKNEQWGLAPLDFKNHATFSEASDANGNKTLVVDMIKNSSLGVSSAGTAFMDSLKESFRWHGYNQIEFQTQGQKGTILGNTEYTSIPLVAEGKKAYFQYIYGQDYPSFLVPSPDTYPDFSKALNAMESEQFTLQAPLHAPIPGGVDISNILIEGSHAEVKFTADSGLMDNETFVMMLDAILLSAKEFGFRTVTFSGAQNANIDQIGTIKLGMPNEVPAAPNPVQ
;
A
#
# COMPACT_ATOMS: atom_id res chain seq x y z
N MET A 1 -13.30 32.58 -15.38
CA MET A 1 -14.58 32.04 -14.87
C MET A 1 -15.44 33.21 -14.40
N LYS A 2 -16.61 33.42 -15.00
CA LYS A 2 -17.55 34.46 -14.55
C LYS A 2 -18.26 33.95 -13.28
N LYS A 3 -18.07 34.65 -12.16
CA LYS A 3 -18.86 34.42 -10.94
C LYS A 3 -20.25 34.98 -11.19
N PHE A 4 -21.27 34.12 -11.23
CA PHE A 4 -22.66 34.56 -11.22
C PHE A 4 -23.01 34.89 -9.76
N ASN A 5 -23.16 36.20 -9.47
CA ASN A 5 -23.82 36.66 -8.24
C ASN A 5 -25.32 36.47 -8.48
N TYR A 6 -25.92 35.44 -7.88
CA TYR A 6 -27.37 35.37 -7.76
C TYR A 6 -27.75 36.18 -6.51
N GLU A 7 -28.64 37.16 -6.67
CA GLU A 7 -29.27 37.84 -5.54
C GLU A 7 -30.34 36.89 -4.95
N ASP A 8 -30.67 37.02 -3.67
CA ASP A 8 -31.61 36.10 -2.98
C ASP A 8 -32.97 36.00 -3.70
N SER A 9 -33.39 37.07 -4.39
CA SER A 9 -34.60 37.11 -5.20
C SER A 9 -34.56 36.21 -6.45
N ASP A 10 -33.36 35.99 -7.02
CA ASP A 10 -33.19 35.11 -8.18
C ASP A 10 -33.34 33.65 -7.76
N ILE A 11 -32.85 33.31 -6.56
CA ILE A 11 -32.96 31.98 -5.97
C ILE A 11 -34.43 31.68 -5.66
N GLU A 12 -35.17 32.64 -5.11
CA GLU A 12 -36.58 32.47 -4.78
C GLU A 12 -37.44 32.21 -6.03
N ASN A 13 -37.18 32.94 -7.13
CA ASN A 13 -37.86 32.71 -8.41
C ASN A 13 -37.55 31.33 -9.00
N ILE A 14 -36.31 30.86 -8.89
CA ILE A 14 -35.91 29.53 -9.38
C ILE A 14 -36.58 28.42 -8.55
N LEU A 15 -36.68 28.61 -7.23
CA LEU A 15 -37.34 27.65 -6.34
C LEU A 15 -38.85 27.59 -6.59
N GLN A 16 -39.49 28.71 -6.93
CA GLN A 16 -40.91 28.74 -7.32
C GLN A 16 -41.19 28.03 -8.65
N GLN A 17 -40.20 27.89 -9.52
CA GLN A 17 -40.31 27.18 -10.80
C GLN A 17 -40.07 25.67 -10.68
N MET A 18 -39.74 25.15 -9.49
CA MET A 18 -39.58 23.71 -9.32
C MET A 18 -40.93 22.99 -9.38
N PRO A 19 -41.03 21.88 -10.13
CA PRO A 19 -42.26 21.10 -10.19
C PRO A 19 -42.59 20.52 -8.80
N GLU A 20 -43.88 20.42 -8.48
CA GLU A 20 -44.33 19.74 -7.25
C GLU A 20 -43.87 18.27 -7.27
N VAL A 21 -42.86 17.93 -6.47
CA VAL A 21 -42.42 16.55 -6.28
C VAL A 21 -43.35 15.89 -5.27
N ARG A 22 -44.30 15.08 -5.74
CA ARG A 22 -45.17 14.26 -4.89
C ARG A 22 -44.58 12.86 -4.76
N ASP A 23 -44.28 12.47 -3.52
CA ASP A 23 -43.82 11.13 -3.21
C ASP A 23 -45.02 10.17 -3.20
N ASN A 24 -45.14 9.36 -4.25
CA ASN A 24 -46.23 8.40 -4.43
C ASN A 24 -45.91 7.02 -3.82
N ARG A 25 -44.82 6.89 -3.07
CA ARG A 25 -44.41 5.61 -2.45
C ARG A 25 -45.37 5.25 -1.32
N LYS A 26 -45.81 4.00 -1.28
CA LYS A 26 -46.68 3.49 -0.20
C LYS A 26 -45.85 3.30 1.07
N MET A 27 -46.34 3.79 2.21
CA MET A 27 -45.67 3.69 3.53
C MET A 27 -45.16 2.28 3.87
N LEU A 28 -45.86 1.24 3.40
CA LEU A 28 -45.47 -0.16 3.60
C LEU A 28 -44.17 -0.54 2.87
N GLU A 29 -43.88 0.01 1.69
CA GLU A 29 -42.61 -0.23 0.98
C GLU A 29 -41.43 0.46 1.69
N ILE A 30 -41.67 1.62 2.30
CA ILE A 30 -40.66 2.35 3.07
C ILE A 30 -40.31 1.57 4.34
N LEU A 31 -41.33 1.06 5.04
CA LEU A 31 -41.15 0.24 6.25
C LEU A 31 -40.46 -1.10 5.96
N GLU A 32 -40.78 -1.77 4.85
CA GLU A 32 -40.14 -3.03 4.48
C GLU A 32 -38.63 -2.85 4.17
N ARG A 33 -38.25 -1.74 3.50
CA ARG A 33 -36.84 -1.39 3.29
C ARG A 33 -36.14 -1.04 4.60
N ALA A 34 -36.80 -0.31 5.49
CA ALA A 34 -36.26 0.02 6.81
C ALA A 34 -36.06 -1.24 7.68
N GLU A 35 -36.97 -2.20 7.66
CA GLU A 35 -36.84 -3.47 8.37
C GLU A 35 -35.76 -4.39 7.77
N LYS A 36 -35.60 -4.41 6.45
CA LYS A 36 -34.52 -5.18 5.79
C LYS A 36 -33.13 -4.64 6.14
N LEU A 37 -33.02 -3.32 6.40
CA LEU A 37 -31.77 -2.69 6.86
C LEU A 37 -31.56 -2.84 8.38
N SER A 38 -32.61 -2.99 9.18
CA SER A 38 -32.52 -3.10 10.64
C SER A 38 -32.31 -4.53 11.16
N LYS A 39 -32.48 -5.56 10.32
CA LYS A 39 -32.15 -6.96 10.66
C LYS A 39 -30.63 -7.17 10.69
N LYS A 40 -29.98 -6.68 11.75
CA LYS A 40 -28.71 -7.23 12.24
C LYS A 40 -28.88 -8.75 12.39
N ARG A 41 -27.99 -9.52 11.75
CA ARG A 41 -27.85 -10.95 12.01
C ARG A 41 -27.67 -11.13 13.52
N LYS A 42 -28.51 -11.98 14.13
CA LYS A 42 -28.40 -12.34 15.55
C LYS A 42 -26.98 -12.86 15.79
N GLY A 43 -26.17 -12.06 16.49
CA GLY A 43 -24.89 -12.51 17.01
C GLY A 43 -25.13 -13.72 17.92
N LEU A 44 -24.34 -14.76 17.71
CA LEU A 44 -24.34 -15.97 18.52
C LEU A 44 -23.91 -15.56 19.94
N GLY A 45 -24.90 -15.35 20.81
CA GLY A 45 -24.68 -14.92 22.18
C GLY A 45 -23.93 -15.98 22.97
N TRP A 46 -22.87 -15.55 23.65
CA TRP A 46 -22.44 -16.07 24.95
C TRP A 46 -22.12 -17.57 25.02
N VAL A 47 -20.98 -17.97 24.46
CA VAL A 47 -20.31 -19.25 24.79
C VAL A 47 -18.86 -19.00 25.21
N MET A 48 -18.67 -18.08 26.15
CA MET A 48 -17.36 -17.67 26.69
C MET A 48 -17.36 -17.75 28.23
N PRO A 49 -17.61 -18.93 28.80
CA PRO A 49 -16.80 -19.31 29.98
C PRO A 49 -16.18 -20.71 29.91
N ALA A 50 -16.74 -21.64 29.13
CA ALA A 50 -16.27 -23.05 29.13
C ALA A 50 -14.99 -23.27 28.30
N ALA A 51 -14.81 -22.54 27.20
CA ALA A 51 -13.66 -22.70 26.31
C ALA A 51 -12.35 -22.15 26.93
N ALA A 52 -12.43 -21.04 27.69
CA ALA A 52 -11.29 -20.48 28.40
C ALA A 52 -10.78 -21.41 29.52
N SER A 53 -11.68 -22.09 30.22
CA SER A 53 -11.35 -23.08 31.26
C SER A 53 -10.61 -24.29 30.68
N ALA A 54 -11.04 -24.79 29.52
CA ALA A 54 -10.36 -25.90 28.84
C ALA A 54 -8.95 -25.50 28.35
N ALA A 55 -8.80 -24.29 27.80
CA ALA A 55 -7.49 -23.77 27.37
C ALA A 55 -6.52 -23.55 28.53
N ALA A 56 -7.01 -23.07 29.69
CA ALA A 56 -6.18 -22.88 30.88
C ALA A 56 -5.68 -24.21 31.47
N ILE A 57 -6.52 -25.25 31.50
CA ILE A 57 -6.10 -26.60 31.94
C ILE A 57 -5.03 -27.17 31.01
N LEU A 58 -5.15 -26.95 29.71
CA LEU A 58 -4.18 -27.37 28.70
C LEU A 58 -2.83 -26.64 28.86
N LEU A 59 -2.85 -25.33 29.15
CA LEU A 59 -1.65 -24.57 29.46
C LEU A 59 -0.98 -25.05 30.77
N PHE A 60 -1.76 -25.35 31.82
CA PHE A 60 -1.20 -25.91 33.07
C PHE A 60 -0.57 -27.30 32.86
N ALA A 61 -1.14 -28.14 32.00
CA ALA A 61 -0.55 -29.44 31.65
C ALA A 61 0.76 -29.31 30.84
N LEU A 62 0.87 -28.30 29.99
CA LEU A 62 2.11 -28.01 29.25
C LEU A 62 3.21 -27.47 30.17
N ILE A 63 2.86 -26.64 31.15
CA ILE A 63 3.84 -26.07 32.09
C ILE A 63 4.34 -27.14 33.09
N SER A 64 3.48 -28.07 33.52
CA SER A 64 3.88 -29.12 34.47
C SER A 64 4.88 -30.13 33.89
N THR A 65 4.82 -30.42 32.59
CA THR A 65 5.80 -31.28 31.91
C THR A 65 7.16 -30.61 31.69
N SER A 66 7.19 -29.28 31.53
CA SER A 66 8.42 -28.51 31.33
C SER A 66 9.26 -28.39 32.60
N ILE A 67 8.63 -28.22 33.77
CA ILE A 67 9.34 -28.12 35.05
C ILE A 67 9.92 -29.48 35.47
N PHE A 68 9.24 -30.59 35.17
CA PHE A 68 9.72 -31.94 35.49
C PHE A 68 10.91 -32.41 34.62
N GLN A 69 11.21 -31.72 33.50
CA GLN A 69 12.40 -32.00 32.68
C GLN A 69 13.62 -31.18 33.11
N ASN A 70 13.44 -30.09 33.87
CA ASN A 70 14.54 -29.21 34.28
C ASN A 70 15.33 -29.71 35.51
N ASP A 71 14.78 -30.66 36.27
CA ASP A 71 15.46 -31.27 37.44
C ASP A 71 16.31 -32.51 37.12
N ARG A 72 16.34 -32.97 35.86
CA ARG A 72 17.20 -34.10 35.44
C ARG A 72 18.55 -33.70 34.85
N ASN A 73 18.80 -32.42 34.61
CA ASN A 73 20.00 -31.99 33.86
C ASN A 73 21.02 -31.18 34.68
N ARG A 74 20.95 -31.28 36.01
CA ARG A 74 21.90 -30.64 36.92
C ARG A 74 22.71 -31.70 37.68
N ASN A 75 23.51 -32.48 36.94
CA ASN A 75 24.75 -33.14 37.40
C ASN A 75 25.22 -34.18 36.35
N THR A 76 26.23 -33.82 35.55
CA THR A 76 27.47 -34.62 35.32
C THR A 76 28.32 -33.95 34.24
N ALA A 77 29.40 -33.31 34.68
CA ALA A 77 30.53 -32.98 33.83
C ALA A 77 31.38 -34.23 33.61
N GLY A 78 31.79 -34.50 32.37
CA GLY A 78 32.97 -35.32 32.09
C GLY A 78 32.88 -36.36 30.96
N LEU A 79 33.80 -36.17 29.99
CA LEU A 79 34.45 -37.14 29.10
C LEU A 79 33.91 -37.44 27.68
N ASN A 80 34.79 -37.09 26.73
CA ASN A 80 34.96 -37.45 25.33
C ASN A 80 34.47 -38.85 24.87
N SER A 81 33.94 -38.91 23.64
CA SER A 81 34.36 -39.84 22.57
C SER A 81 33.86 -39.38 21.19
N LYS A 82 34.65 -39.70 20.16
CA LYS A 82 34.55 -39.34 18.73
C LYS A 82 33.59 -40.26 17.92
N GLU A 83 33.29 -39.79 16.70
CA GLU A 83 32.73 -40.50 15.50
C GLU A 83 31.22 -40.84 15.56
N ASP A 84 30.38 -40.70 14.53
CA ASP A 84 30.56 -40.48 13.08
C ASP A 84 29.24 -39.96 12.41
N ALA A 85 29.32 -39.68 11.11
CA ALA A 85 28.46 -38.86 10.24
C ALA A 85 26.99 -39.27 9.90
N SER A 86 26.30 -38.29 9.26
CA SER A 86 25.03 -38.29 8.49
C SER A 86 23.73 -38.20 9.32
N THR A 87 22.87 -37.19 9.16
CA THR A 87 22.17 -36.82 7.92
C THR A 87 21.59 -35.40 8.08
N ALA A 88 21.71 -34.58 7.03
CA ALA A 88 21.20 -33.22 6.97
C ALA A 88 19.67 -33.16 6.90
N ALA A 89 19.08 -32.25 7.69
CA ALA A 89 17.84 -31.56 7.34
C ALA A 89 18.20 -30.06 7.21
N PRO A 90 17.79 -29.36 6.13
CA PRO A 90 18.07 -27.94 6.03
C PRO A 90 17.25 -27.23 7.10
N ILE A 91 17.94 -26.55 8.02
CA ILE A 91 17.32 -25.57 8.89
C ILE A 91 16.90 -24.42 7.96
N GLU A 92 15.60 -24.28 7.71
CA GLU A 92 15.04 -23.07 7.13
C GLU A 92 15.55 -21.89 7.96
N LYS A 93 16.40 -21.07 7.33
CA LYS A 93 16.74 -19.76 7.86
C LYS A 93 15.46 -18.94 7.92
N LYS A 94 14.86 -18.82 9.11
CA LYS A 94 14.00 -17.67 9.42
C LYS A 94 14.87 -16.43 9.17
N ALA A 95 14.60 -15.72 8.08
CA ALA A 95 15.19 -14.43 7.79
C ALA A 95 15.03 -13.53 9.03
N SER A 96 16.08 -12.80 9.38
CA SER A 96 16.00 -11.81 10.46
C SER A 96 14.91 -10.80 10.13
N SER A 97 14.04 -10.47 11.08
CA SER A 97 12.93 -9.51 10.87
C SER A 97 13.40 -8.12 10.43
N THR A 98 14.68 -7.79 10.67
CA THR A 98 15.35 -6.55 10.24
C THR A 98 15.91 -6.59 8.80
N GLU A 99 16.01 -7.74 8.15
CA GLU A 99 16.37 -7.81 6.72
C GLU A 99 15.19 -7.47 5.80
N LYS A 100 13.96 -7.51 6.33
CA LYS A 100 12.74 -7.21 5.59
C LYS A 100 12.71 -5.73 5.17
N ARG A 101 12.59 -5.49 3.86
CA ARG A 101 12.32 -4.17 3.29
C ARG A 101 10.86 -4.06 2.86
N PHE A 102 10.29 -2.86 2.94
CA PHE A 102 8.94 -2.55 2.46
C PHE A 102 8.95 -2.06 1.01
N VAL A 103 10.07 -2.28 0.31
CA VAL A 103 10.34 -1.73 -1.01
C VAL A 103 11.16 -2.73 -1.85
N ILE A 104 11.04 -2.61 -3.17
CA ILE A 104 11.88 -3.26 -4.18
C ILE A 104 13.04 -2.31 -4.51
N MET A 105 14.27 -2.82 -4.55
CA MET A 105 15.45 -2.01 -4.92
C MET A 105 15.66 -1.97 -6.45
N PRO A 106 16.33 -0.94 -7.00
CA PRO A 106 16.50 -0.74 -8.46
C PRO A 106 17.20 -1.85 -9.24
N ASP A 107 17.93 -2.73 -8.57
CA ASP A 107 18.67 -3.86 -9.16
C ASP A 107 17.79 -5.10 -9.40
N GLN A 108 16.54 -5.07 -8.95
CA GLN A 108 15.60 -6.18 -9.07
C GLN A 108 14.64 -5.95 -10.23
N ASN A 109 14.34 -7.01 -11.00
CA ASN A 109 13.21 -7.00 -11.92
C ASN A 109 11.91 -7.18 -11.12
N PHE A 110 10.86 -6.44 -11.47
CA PHE A 110 9.59 -6.50 -10.74
C PHE A 110 8.39 -6.13 -11.62
N ILE A 111 7.20 -6.43 -11.11
CA ILE A 111 5.93 -5.92 -11.64
C ILE A 111 5.07 -5.38 -10.49
N THR A 112 4.37 -4.28 -10.73
CA THR A 112 3.54 -3.60 -9.72
C THR A 112 2.07 -3.65 -10.10
N PHE A 113 1.22 -3.86 -9.11
CA PHE A 113 -0.22 -3.88 -9.22
C PHE A 113 -0.80 -2.88 -8.22
N SER A 114 -1.57 -1.93 -8.69
CA SER A 114 -2.35 -1.07 -7.83
C SER A 114 -3.65 -1.76 -7.46
N ILE A 115 -3.85 -1.98 -6.16
CA ILE A 115 -5.03 -2.64 -5.63
C ILE A 115 -5.74 -1.68 -4.67
N THR A 116 -7.05 -1.56 -4.81
CA THR A 116 -7.84 -0.66 -3.95
C THR A 116 -7.81 -1.14 -2.50
N GLY A 117 -7.53 -0.21 -1.59
CA GLY A 117 -7.58 -0.44 -0.15
C GLY A 117 -9.00 -0.65 0.37
N MET A 118 -9.10 -1.24 1.55
CA MET A 118 -10.34 -1.58 2.22
C MET A 118 -10.34 -1.06 3.66
N ASP A 119 -11.52 -0.88 4.23
CA ASP A 119 -11.72 -0.77 5.67
C ASP A 119 -12.87 -1.70 6.10
N GLN A 120 -13.29 -1.57 7.37
CA GLN A 120 -14.39 -2.35 7.93
C GLN A 120 -15.76 -2.02 7.28
N ALA A 121 -15.88 -0.91 6.55
CA ALA A 121 -17.09 -0.48 5.86
C ALA A 121 -17.11 -0.82 4.36
N GLY A 122 -15.95 -1.12 3.75
CA GLY A 122 -15.84 -1.59 2.38
C GLY A 122 -14.63 -1.03 1.63
N LEU A 123 -14.79 -0.78 0.33
CA LEU A 123 -13.73 -0.23 -0.52
C LEU A 123 -13.48 1.25 -0.19
N ILE A 124 -12.19 1.64 -0.14
CA ILE A 124 -11.79 3.04 0.04
C ILE A 124 -11.24 3.58 -1.28
N MET A 125 -12.03 4.42 -1.94
CA MET A 125 -11.54 5.27 -3.03
C MET A 125 -11.17 6.65 -2.46
N PRO A 126 -10.05 7.27 -2.88
CA PRO A 126 -9.14 6.90 -3.97
C PRO A 126 -7.89 6.13 -3.51
N LEU A 127 -7.97 5.31 -2.45
CA LEU A 127 -6.78 4.71 -1.86
C LEU A 127 -6.29 3.50 -2.69
N ASN A 128 -5.33 3.76 -3.56
CA ASN A 128 -4.69 2.77 -4.41
C ASN A 128 -3.37 2.32 -3.77
N ILE A 129 -3.27 1.04 -3.42
CA ILE A 129 -2.12 0.44 -2.76
C ILE A 129 -1.27 -0.28 -3.82
N PRO A 130 -0.13 0.31 -4.23
CA PRO A 130 0.79 -0.35 -5.15
C PRO A 130 1.49 -1.50 -4.43
N VAL A 131 1.31 -2.74 -4.90
CA VAL A 131 2.02 -3.94 -4.44
C VAL A 131 2.91 -4.47 -5.55
N SER A 132 4.13 -4.88 -5.22
CA SER A 132 5.13 -5.26 -6.21
C SER A 132 5.62 -6.68 -6.01
N MET A 133 5.82 -7.42 -7.09
CA MET A 133 6.39 -8.75 -7.05
C MET A 133 7.76 -8.71 -7.71
N ALA A 134 8.80 -9.14 -6.99
CA ALA A 134 10.09 -9.40 -7.60
C ALA A 134 10.00 -10.63 -8.51
N VAL A 135 10.52 -10.53 -9.72
CA VAL A 135 10.48 -11.59 -10.73
C VAL A 135 11.86 -11.83 -11.29
N GLU A 136 12.19 -13.07 -11.60
CA GLU A 136 13.47 -13.38 -12.28
C GLU A 136 13.36 -13.21 -13.80
N GLU A 137 12.14 -13.26 -14.34
CA GLU A 137 11.94 -13.23 -15.78
C GLU A 137 12.22 -11.84 -16.38
N ASN A 138 13.03 -11.83 -17.43
CA ASN A 138 13.28 -10.65 -18.23
C ASN A 138 12.22 -10.55 -19.35
N ALA A 139 11.03 -10.09 -18.99
CA ALA A 139 9.92 -9.83 -19.91
C ALA A 139 9.39 -8.40 -19.72
N SER A 140 8.63 -7.89 -20.70
CA SER A 140 8.02 -6.57 -20.59
C SER A 140 7.03 -6.51 -19.42
N PRO A 141 6.90 -5.36 -18.74
CA PRO A 141 5.93 -5.18 -17.66
C PRO A 141 4.50 -5.56 -18.06
N ALA A 142 4.06 -5.26 -19.28
CA ALA A 142 2.74 -5.66 -19.79
C ALA A 142 2.54 -7.20 -19.81
N VAL A 143 3.56 -7.95 -20.21
CA VAL A 143 3.53 -9.43 -20.21
C VAL A 143 3.54 -9.96 -18.78
N LEU A 144 4.40 -9.41 -17.92
CA LEU A 144 4.48 -9.78 -16.51
C LEU A 144 3.14 -9.52 -15.79
N TYR A 145 2.52 -8.37 -16.03
CA TYR A 145 1.23 -8.00 -15.44
C TYR A 145 0.17 -9.05 -15.76
N THR A 146 0.03 -9.40 -17.04
CA THR A 146 -0.93 -10.41 -17.51
C THR A 146 -0.66 -11.80 -16.92
N LYS A 147 0.61 -12.17 -16.77
CA LYS A 147 1.01 -13.47 -16.21
C LYS A 147 0.77 -13.59 -14.71
N TYR A 148 0.95 -12.51 -13.96
CA TYR A 148 0.98 -12.53 -12.50
C TYR A 148 -0.30 -12.01 -11.83
N ILE A 149 -1.18 -11.30 -12.55
CA ILE A 149 -2.41 -10.75 -11.97
C ILE A 149 -3.28 -11.79 -11.26
N ASP A 150 -3.37 -13.01 -11.79
CA ASP A 150 -4.17 -14.10 -11.23
C ASP A 150 -3.52 -14.83 -10.04
N LYS A 151 -2.28 -14.49 -9.71
CA LYS A 151 -1.55 -15.08 -8.58
C LYS A 151 -1.64 -14.23 -7.33
N MET A 152 -2.28 -13.08 -7.41
CA MET A 152 -2.35 -12.11 -6.32
C MET A 152 -3.29 -12.61 -5.22
N LYS A 153 -2.82 -12.57 -3.97
CA LYS A 153 -3.54 -13.09 -2.79
C LYS A 153 -4.23 -11.97 -2.04
N ASN A 154 -4.98 -11.13 -2.76
CA ASN A 154 -5.52 -9.85 -2.26
C ASN A 154 -6.28 -9.99 -0.93
N GLU A 155 -7.10 -11.03 -0.81
CA GLU A 155 -7.87 -11.30 0.41
C GLU A 155 -6.98 -11.56 1.62
N GLN A 156 -5.84 -12.25 1.45
CA GLN A 156 -4.86 -12.50 2.52
C GLN A 156 -4.09 -11.23 2.91
N TRP A 157 -4.11 -10.23 2.04
CA TRP A 157 -3.48 -8.93 2.24
C TRP A 157 -4.46 -7.86 2.74
N GLY A 158 -5.75 -8.17 2.86
CA GLY A 158 -6.75 -7.18 3.26
C GLY A 158 -6.97 -6.11 2.19
N LEU A 159 -6.90 -6.52 0.92
CA LEU A 159 -7.03 -5.68 -0.26
C LEU A 159 -8.19 -6.16 -1.14
N ALA A 160 -8.73 -5.26 -1.95
CA ALA A 160 -9.84 -5.56 -2.84
C ALA A 160 -9.45 -6.59 -3.93
N PRO A 161 -10.41 -7.38 -4.45
CA PRO A 161 -10.18 -8.18 -5.66
C PRO A 161 -9.77 -7.29 -6.85
N LEU A 162 -8.83 -7.77 -7.66
CA LEU A 162 -8.36 -7.10 -8.86
C LEU A 162 -8.86 -7.84 -10.10
N ASP A 163 -9.65 -7.18 -10.96
CA ASP A 163 -10.29 -7.83 -12.13
C ASP A 163 -9.94 -7.17 -13.47
N PHE A 164 -8.66 -6.80 -13.67
CA PHE A 164 -8.26 -6.11 -14.90
C PHE A 164 -8.35 -7.00 -16.15
N LYS A 165 -8.13 -8.31 -16.01
CA LYS A 165 -8.11 -9.26 -17.14
C LYS A 165 -9.46 -9.39 -17.86
N ASN A 166 -10.55 -9.17 -17.14
CA ASN A 166 -11.90 -9.21 -17.70
C ASN A 166 -12.28 -7.89 -18.41
N HIS A 167 -11.40 -6.90 -18.36
CA HIS A 167 -11.64 -5.57 -18.89
C HIS A 167 -10.67 -5.16 -19.99
N ALA A 168 -9.41 -5.59 -19.94
CA ALA A 168 -8.40 -5.20 -20.91
C ALA A 168 -7.28 -6.24 -21.09
N THR A 169 -6.61 -6.15 -22.22
CA THR A 169 -5.29 -6.77 -22.44
C THR A 169 -4.21 -5.69 -22.53
N PHE A 170 -2.98 -6.09 -22.21
CA PHE A 170 -1.84 -5.19 -22.10
C PHE A 170 -0.75 -5.60 -23.09
N SER A 171 -0.23 -4.63 -23.83
CA SER A 171 0.94 -4.79 -24.67
C SER A 171 1.84 -3.55 -24.59
N GLU A 172 3.03 -3.64 -25.17
CA GLU A 172 4.01 -2.56 -25.15
C GLU A 172 4.35 -2.16 -26.58
N ALA A 173 4.43 -0.85 -26.81
CA ALA A 173 5.00 -0.25 -28.00
C ALA A 173 6.18 0.64 -27.61
N SER A 174 7.12 0.82 -28.52
CA SER A 174 8.21 1.80 -28.38
C SER A 174 8.33 2.60 -29.66
N ASP A 175 8.53 3.91 -29.53
CA ASP A 175 8.82 4.75 -30.68
C ASP A 175 10.31 4.69 -31.06
N ALA A 176 10.68 5.36 -32.16
CA ALA A 176 12.07 5.42 -32.63
C ALA A 176 13.02 6.14 -31.66
N ASN A 177 12.50 6.91 -30.70
CA ASN A 177 13.27 7.61 -29.68
C ASN A 177 13.43 6.78 -28.39
N GLY A 178 12.87 5.57 -28.36
CA GLY A 178 12.89 4.69 -27.18
C GLY A 178 11.85 5.04 -26.12
N ASN A 179 10.89 5.92 -26.41
CA ASN A 179 9.79 6.20 -25.48
C ASN A 179 8.87 4.97 -25.43
N LYS A 180 8.63 4.48 -24.22
CA LYS A 180 7.79 3.31 -23.99
C LYS A 180 6.35 3.72 -23.80
N THR A 181 5.47 3.04 -24.53
CA THR A 181 4.02 3.22 -24.45
C THR A 181 3.38 1.92 -24.00
N LEU A 182 2.57 2.01 -22.94
CA LEU A 182 1.67 0.92 -22.58
C LEU A 182 0.45 1.00 -23.50
N VAL A 183 0.16 -0.07 -24.21
CA VAL A 183 -1.05 -0.19 -25.03
C VAL A 183 -2.08 -1.02 -24.26
N VAL A 184 -3.24 -0.43 -24.01
CA VAL A 184 -4.35 -1.05 -23.28
C VAL A 184 -5.51 -1.24 -24.24
N ASP A 185 -5.74 -2.50 -24.63
CA ASP A 185 -6.85 -2.86 -25.51
C ASP A 185 -8.05 -3.35 -24.69
N MET A 186 -9.08 -2.51 -24.66
CA MET A 186 -10.27 -2.71 -23.85
C MET A 186 -11.20 -3.74 -24.50
N ILE A 187 -11.73 -4.64 -23.68
CA ILE A 187 -12.77 -5.57 -24.09
C ILE A 187 -14.10 -4.81 -24.25
N LYS A 188 -14.75 -4.98 -25.39
CA LYS A 188 -16.04 -4.34 -25.69
C LYS A 188 -17.10 -4.74 -24.67
N ASN A 189 -17.96 -3.79 -24.30
CA ASN A 189 -19.00 -3.95 -23.27
C ASN A 189 -18.46 -4.28 -21.87
N SER A 190 -17.20 -3.91 -21.56
CA SER A 190 -16.75 -3.91 -20.17
C SER A 190 -17.69 -3.06 -19.31
N SER A 191 -17.94 -3.47 -18.07
CA SER A 191 -18.79 -2.76 -17.10
C SER A 191 -18.24 -1.39 -16.67
N LEU A 192 -17.15 -0.93 -17.30
CA LEU A 192 -16.42 0.30 -17.00
C LEU A 192 -17.02 1.56 -17.64
N GLY A 193 -18.17 1.42 -18.32
CA GLY A 193 -18.96 2.56 -18.78
C GLY A 193 -19.55 3.40 -17.65
N VAL A 194 -19.67 2.85 -16.42
CA VAL A 194 -20.09 3.60 -15.23
C VAL A 194 -18.96 4.52 -14.75
N SER A 195 -19.26 5.77 -14.41
CA SER A 195 -18.28 6.81 -14.07
C SER A 195 -17.29 6.40 -12.96
N SER A 196 -17.78 5.88 -11.84
CA SER A 196 -16.93 5.48 -10.72
C SER A 196 -16.03 4.28 -11.05
N ALA A 197 -16.56 3.27 -11.74
CA ALA A 197 -15.80 2.08 -12.13
C ALA A 197 -14.72 2.43 -13.17
N GLY A 198 -15.05 3.27 -14.15
CA GLY A 198 -14.09 3.75 -15.15
C GLY A 198 -12.96 4.57 -14.53
N THR A 199 -13.27 5.47 -13.58
CA THR A 199 -12.25 6.24 -12.86
C THR A 199 -11.35 5.34 -12.00
N ALA A 200 -11.92 4.42 -11.24
CA ALA A 200 -11.14 3.49 -10.40
C ALA A 200 -10.21 2.61 -11.24
N PHE A 201 -10.70 2.10 -12.37
CA PHE A 201 -9.87 1.36 -13.33
C PHE A 201 -8.72 2.21 -13.86
N MET A 202 -9.01 3.45 -14.26
CA MET A 202 -8.00 4.38 -14.78
C MET A 202 -6.91 4.71 -13.75
N ASP A 203 -7.29 4.98 -12.51
CA ASP A 203 -6.34 5.34 -11.46
C ASP A 203 -5.47 4.15 -11.06
N SER A 204 -6.07 2.95 -10.95
CA SER A 204 -5.31 1.73 -10.70
C SER A 204 -4.40 1.36 -11.88
N LEU A 205 -4.79 1.65 -13.11
CA LEU A 205 -3.95 1.45 -14.28
C LEU A 205 -2.72 2.37 -14.25
N LYS A 206 -2.93 3.66 -14.01
CA LYS A 206 -1.84 4.64 -13.88
C LYS A 206 -0.88 4.24 -12.76
N GLU A 207 -1.44 3.92 -11.60
CA GLU A 207 -0.63 3.57 -10.43
C GLU A 207 0.11 2.24 -10.62
N SER A 208 -0.45 1.26 -11.32
CA SER A 208 0.26 -0.01 -11.61
C SER A 208 1.48 0.20 -12.51
N PHE A 209 1.33 1.02 -13.56
CA PHE A 209 2.31 1.08 -14.64
C PHE A 209 3.31 2.24 -14.54
N ARG A 210 3.06 3.26 -13.70
CA ARG A 210 3.99 4.41 -13.53
C ARG A 210 5.38 4.02 -13.04
N TRP A 211 5.49 2.86 -12.40
CA TRP A 211 6.73 2.29 -11.87
C TRP A 211 7.68 1.71 -12.94
N HIS A 212 7.22 1.58 -14.18
CA HIS A 212 7.85 0.74 -15.21
C HIS A 212 8.47 1.53 -16.38
N GLY A 213 8.59 2.85 -16.23
CA GLY A 213 9.26 3.71 -17.21
C GLY A 213 8.46 3.97 -18.49
N TYR A 214 7.14 3.70 -18.48
CA TYR A 214 6.25 4.14 -19.56
C TYR A 214 6.03 5.65 -19.49
N ASN A 215 6.05 6.30 -20.65
CA ASN A 215 5.79 7.74 -20.78
C ASN A 215 4.31 8.06 -20.92
N GLN A 216 3.54 7.12 -21.47
CA GLN A 216 2.13 7.28 -21.75
C GLN A 216 1.41 5.92 -21.81
N ILE A 217 0.09 6.00 -21.73
CA ILE A 217 -0.84 4.90 -21.99
C ILE A 217 -1.63 5.25 -23.24
N GLU A 218 -1.68 4.33 -24.20
CA GLU A 218 -2.56 4.41 -25.37
C GLU A 218 -3.72 3.44 -25.22
N PHE A 219 -4.92 3.90 -25.56
CA PHE A 219 -6.15 3.13 -25.42
C PHE A 219 -6.66 2.66 -26.76
N GLN A 220 -7.12 1.42 -26.78
CA GLN A 220 -7.81 0.79 -27.90
C GLN A 220 -9.06 0.06 -27.40
N THR A 221 -9.98 -0.24 -28.32
CA THR A 221 -11.11 -1.12 -28.08
C THR A 221 -11.21 -2.09 -29.24
N GLN A 222 -10.92 -3.37 -28.99
CA GLN A 222 -10.83 -4.42 -30.01
C GLN A 222 -9.88 -4.04 -31.15
N GLY A 223 -8.70 -3.53 -30.78
CA GLY A 223 -7.66 -3.08 -31.71
C GLY A 223 -7.96 -1.78 -32.46
N GLN A 224 -9.11 -1.15 -32.24
CA GLN A 224 -9.43 0.17 -32.80
C GLN A 224 -9.02 1.27 -31.83
N LYS A 225 -8.43 2.36 -32.32
CA LYS A 225 -7.95 3.46 -31.48
C LYS A 225 -9.11 4.07 -30.69
N GLY A 226 -8.87 4.30 -29.40
CA GLY A 226 -9.80 4.93 -28.49
C GLY A 226 -10.60 3.95 -27.64
N THR A 227 -11.08 4.45 -26.50
CA THR A 227 -12.03 3.75 -25.63
C THR A 227 -12.90 4.75 -24.87
N ILE A 228 -14.02 4.28 -24.30
CA ILE A 228 -14.88 5.07 -23.42
C ILE A 228 -14.78 4.50 -22.01
N LEU A 229 -14.32 5.32 -21.07
CA LEU A 229 -14.25 5.00 -19.64
C LEU A 229 -14.99 6.07 -18.85
N GLY A 230 -15.98 5.66 -18.05
CA GLY A 230 -16.72 6.57 -17.19
C GLY A 230 -17.34 7.79 -17.87
N ASN A 231 -17.86 7.61 -19.09
CA ASN A 231 -18.41 8.64 -19.99
C ASN A 231 -17.40 9.55 -20.70
N THR A 232 -16.10 9.30 -20.56
CA THR A 232 -15.05 10.07 -21.25
C THR A 232 -14.37 9.21 -22.31
N GLU A 233 -14.19 9.77 -23.50
CA GLU A 233 -13.40 9.13 -24.56
C GLU A 233 -11.91 9.39 -24.32
N TYR A 234 -11.12 8.32 -24.31
CA TYR A 234 -9.67 8.37 -24.16
C TYR A 234 -9.00 7.74 -25.37
N THR A 235 -7.99 8.42 -25.91
CA THR A 235 -7.10 7.86 -26.93
C THR A 235 -5.70 7.62 -26.37
N SER A 236 -5.21 8.55 -25.56
CA SER A 236 -3.95 8.44 -24.84
C SER A 236 -3.97 9.32 -23.59
N ILE A 237 -3.12 8.99 -22.62
CA ILE A 237 -2.85 9.81 -21.44
C ILE A 237 -1.35 9.76 -21.12
N PRO A 238 -0.75 10.85 -20.61
CA PRO A 238 0.60 10.79 -20.09
C PRO A 238 0.64 9.93 -18.83
N LEU A 239 1.77 9.25 -18.63
CA LEU A 239 2.06 8.52 -17.42
C LEU A 239 3.23 9.20 -16.71
N VAL A 240 2.98 9.67 -15.49
CA VAL A 240 3.95 10.43 -14.70
C VAL A 240 4.39 9.59 -13.51
N ALA A 241 5.70 9.30 -13.46
CA ALA A 241 6.31 8.52 -12.39
C ALA A 241 6.37 9.28 -11.06
N GLU A 242 6.50 10.61 -11.08
CA GLU A 242 6.65 11.46 -9.89
C GLU A 242 5.36 12.22 -9.61
N GLY A 243 4.74 11.94 -8.45
CA GLY A 243 3.45 12.53 -8.07
C GLY A 243 3.55 13.59 -6.96
N LYS A 244 4.76 13.91 -6.46
CA LYS A 244 4.98 14.74 -5.26
C LYS A 244 4.16 14.26 -4.05
N LYS A 245 4.15 12.94 -3.84
CA LYS A 245 3.41 12.27 -2.76
C LYS A 245 4.29 12.04 -1.54
N ALA A 246 3.66 12.02 -0.37
CA ALA A 246 4.24 11.36 0.80
C ALA A 246 3.83 9.89 0.78
N TYR A 247 4.54 9.03 1.50
CA TYR A 247 4.16 7.64 1.71
C TYR A 247 3.71 7.44 3.15
N PHE A 248 2.55 6.80 3.33
CA PHE A 248 1.93 6.52 4.62
C PHE A 248 1.86 5.04 4.89
N GLN A 249 1.68 4.66 6.15
CA GLN A 249 1.39 3.28 6.51
C GLN A 249 -0.11 3.03 6.37
N TYR A 250 -0.48 1.96 5.66
CA TYR A 250 -1.83 1.42 5.60
C TYR A 250 -1.91 0.15 6.46
N ILE A 251 -2.93 0.10 7.33
CA ILE A 251 -3.23 -1.04 8.20
C ILE A 251 -4.71 -1.40 8.05
N TYR A 252 -5.00 -2.51 7.36
CA TYR A 252 -6.38 -3.01 7.27
C TYR A 252 -6.88 -3.62 8.59
N GLY A 253 -6.01 -4.38 9.26
CA GLY A 253 -6.29 -5.07 10.52
C GLY A 253 -5.04 -5.75 11.06
N GLN A 254 -5.06 -6.18 12.33
CA GLN A 254 -3.89 -6.71 13.04
C GLN A 254 -3.36 -8.03 12.45
N ASP A 255 -4.23 -8.82 11.81
CA ASP A 255 -3.86 -10.10 11.19
C ASP A 255 -3.35 -9.96 9.74
N TYR A 256 -3.23 -8.73 9.24
CA TYR A 256 -2.87 -8.43 7.86
C TYR A 256 -1.52 -7.71 7.76
N PRO A 257 -0.79 -7.88 6.64
CA PRO A 257 0.41 -7.11 6.40
C PRO A 257 0.10 -5.60 6.32
N SER A 258 1.02 -4.79 6.80
CA SER A 258 1.03 -3.35 6.57
C SER A 258 1.64 -3.03 5.22
N PHE A 259 1.17 -1.94 4.59
CA PHE A 259 1.67 -1.46 3.31
C PHE A 259 2.06 0.00 3.35
N LEU A 260 3.01 0.40 2.52
CA LEU A 260 3.35 1.78 2.22
C LEU A 260 2.51 2.29 1.05
N VAL A 261 1.69 3.31 1.26
CA VAL A 261 0.75 3.83 0.27
C VAL A 261 1.01 5.30 -0.02
N PRO A 262 0.96 5.75 -1.29
CA PRO A 262 1.09 7.16 -1.60
C PRO A 262 -0.07 7.96 -1.00
N SER A 263 0.22 9.20 -0.62
CA SER A 263 -0.78 10.12 -0.06
C SER A 263 -1.88 10.44 -1.08
N PRO A 264 -3.15 10.59 -0.64
CA PRO A 264 -4.22 11.05 -1.52
C PRO A 264 -3.91 12.42 -2.14
N ASP A 265 -3.30 13.31 -1.35
CA ASP A 265 -2.92 14.66 -1.75
C ASP A 265 -1.47 14.74 -2.22
N THR A 266 -1.15 15.80 -2.96
CA THR A 266 0.23 16.15 -3.37
C THR A 266 0.79 17.24 -2.49
N TYR A 267 2.10 17.25 -2.27
CA TYR A 267 2.78 18.28 -1.50
C TYR A 267 3.60 19.21 -2.39
N PRO A 268 3.75 20.49 -2.00
CA PRO A 268 4.53 21.45 -2.78
C PRO A 268 6.02 21.09 -2.85
N ASP A 269 6.55 20.52 -1.77
CA ASP A 269 7.95 20.15 -1.60
C ASP A 269 8.11 18.96 -0.64
N PHE A 270 9.32 18.41 -0.62
CA PHE A 270 9.67 17.22 0.17
C PHE A 270 9.58 17.46 1.67
N SER A 271 9.90 18.67 2.15
CA SER A 271 9.78 18.99 3.58
C SER A 271 8.33 18.93 4.04
N LYS A 272 7.40 19.49 3.26
CA LYS A 272 5.96 19.40 3.56
C LYS A 272 5.43 17.97 3.50
N ALA A 273 5.97 17.14 2.59
CA ALA A 273 5.64 15.72 2.56
C ALA A 273 6.10 15.01 3.85
N LEU A 274 7.34 15.22 4.29
CA LEU A 274 7.86 14.61 5.51
C LEU A 274 7.12 15.08 6.77
N ASN A 275 6.78 16.38 6.86
CA ASN A 275 5.96 16.88 7.96
C ASN A 275 4.60 16.15 8.03
N ALA A 276 3.97 15.87 6.88
CA ALA A 276 2.71 15.14 6.86
C ALA A 276 2.85 13.64 7.23
N MET A 277 4.07 13.12 7.30
CA MET A 277 4.37 11.74 7.73
C MET A 277 4.67 11.62 9.23
N GLU A 278 4.89 12.74 9.93
CA GLU A 278 5.14 12.79 11.38
C GLU A 278 3.86 12.55 12.17
N SER A 279 3.91 11.68 13.17
CA SER A 279 2.73 11.33 13.98
C SER A 279 2.07 12.52 14.67
N GLU A 280 2.85 13.54 15.03
CA GLU A 280 2.33 14.77 15.68
C GLU A 280 1.55 15.67 14.73
N GLN A 281 1.83 15.58 13.44
CA GLN A 281 1.21 16.38 12.38
C GLN A 281 0.20 15.58 11.55
N PHE A 282 0.07 14.27 11.80
CA PHE A 282 -0.74 13.38 11.00
C PHE A 282 -2.24 13.60 11.25
N THR A 283 -2.98 13.95 10.21
CA THR A 283 -4.41 14.31 10.32
C THR A 283 -5.36 13.28 9.73
N LEU A 284 -4.86 12.27 9.03
CA LEU A 284 -5.71 11.26 8.39
C LEU A 284 -6.16 10.22 9.41
N GLN A 285 -7.31 9.62 9.15
CA GLN A 285 -7.89 8.59 10.00
C GLN A 285 -7.50 7.19 9.50
N ALA A 286 -7.79 6.18 10.33
CA ALA A 286 -7.71 4.79 9.93
C ALA A 286 -8.43 4.57 8.58
N PRO A 287 -7.88 3.74 7.69
CA PRO A 287 -6.76 2.80 7.91
C PRO A 287 -5.36 3.38 7.67
N LEU A 288 -5.21 4.70 7.54
CA LEU A 288 -3.92 5.34 7.32
C LEU A 288 -3.28 5.79 8.64
N HIS A 289 -1.97 5.63 8.72
CA HIS A 289 -1.15 5.95 9.87
C HIS A 289 0.16 6.63 9.45
N ALA A 290 0.67 7.47 10.35
CA ALA A 290 1.98 8.10 10.23
C ALA A 290 3.09 7.05 10.27
N PRO A 291 4.00 7.00 9.27
CA PRO A 291 5.14 6.09 9.31
C PRO A 291 6.30 6.63 10.16
N ILE A 292 6.34 7.94 10.46
CA ILE A 292 7.34 8.52 11.38
C ILE A 292 6.70 8.54 12.79
N PRO A 293 7.14 7.65 13.70
CA PRO A 293 6.54 7.51 15.02
C PRO A 293 6.93 8.68 15.93
N GLY A 294 6.17 8.86 17.01
CA GLY A 294 6.49 9.85 18.03
C GLY A 294 7.85 9.58 18.67
N GLY A 295 8.57 10.65 19.05
CA GLY A 295 9.95 10.56 19.52
C GLY A 295 10.99 10.50 18.41
N VAL A 296 10.61 10.79 17.16
CA VAL A 296 11.50 11.02 16.02
C VAL A 296 11.19 12.37 15.43
N ASP A 297 12.16 13.27 15.45
CA ASP A 297 12.00 14.65 14.99
C ASP A 297 13.01 14.97 13.89
N ILE A 298 12.55 15.55 12.79
CA ILE A 298 13.43 15.99 11.70
C ILE A 298 13.84 17.44 11.98
N SER A 299 15.13 17.63 12.28
CA SER A 299 15.69 18.94 12.60
C SER A 299 16.02 19.78 11.36
N ASN A 300 16.39 19.14 10.25
CA ASN A 300 16.79 19.81 9.03
C ASN A 300 16.67 18.89 7.81
N ILE A 301 16.39 19.50 6.65
CA ILE A 301 16.39 18.85 5.34
C ILE A 301 17.24 19.70 4.40
N LEU A 302 18.30 19.12 3.86
CA LEU A 302 19.15 19.78 2.85
C LEU A 302 18.93 19.10 1.50
N ILE A 303 18.86 19.90 0.44
CA ILE A 303 18.64 19.41 -0.93
C ILE A 303 19.77 19.90 -1.82
N GLU A 304 20.44 18.97 -2.48
CA GLU A 304 21.54 19.24 -3.42
C GLU A 304 21.32 18.46 -4.71
N GLY A 305 20.77 19.12 -5.73
CA GLY A 305 20.44 18.47 -7.01
C GLY A 305 19.45 17.32 -6.82
N SER A 306 19.85 16.09 -7.16
CA SER A 306 19.04 14.87 -6.98
C SER A 306 19.33 14.13 -5.67
N HIS A 307 19.96 14.79 -4.69
CA HIS A 307 20.25 14.25 -3.37
C HIS A 307 19.50 15.02 -2.29
N ALA A 308 19.00 14.31 -1.27
CA ALA A 308 18.47 14.91 -0.06
C ALA A 308 19.19 14.37 1.18
N GLU A 309 19.49 15.25 2.15
CA GLU A 309 19.92 14.87 3.49
C GLU A 309 18.77 15.13 4.47
N VAL A 310 18.36 14.09 5.20
CA VAL A 310 17.36 14.18 6.27
C VAL A 310 18.07 14.01 7.60
N LYS A 311 18.08 15.07 8.40
CA LYS A 311 18.78 15.10 9.68
C LYS A 311 17.80 15.06 10.85
N PHE A 312 17.84 13.97 11.61
CA PHE A 312 17.09 13.81 12.85
C PHE A 312 17.71 14.64 13.99
N THR A 313 16.90 15.01 14.98
CA THR A 313 17.40 15.58 16.25
C THR A 313 18.28 14.58 16.99
N ALA A 314 19.11 15.06 17.91
CA ALA A 314 20.05 14.20 18.65
C ALA A 314 19.35 13.19 19.56
N ASP A 315 18.18 13.54 20.08
CA ASP A 315 17.33 12.77 20.98
C ASP A 315 16.30 11.88 20.30
N SER A 316 16.23 11.90 18.96
CA SER A 316 15.38 10.98 18.19
C SER A 316 15.70 9.52 18.54
N GLY A 317 14.68 8.79 19.01
CA GLY A 317 14.79 7.43 19.56
C GLY A 317 14.81 6.34 18.49
N LEU A 318 15.72 6.42 17.52
CA LEU A 318 15.84 5.43 16.44
C LEU A 318 16.20 4.04 16.98
N MET A 319 15.59 2.98 16.43
CA MET A 319 15.86 1.59 16.81
C MET A 319 16.01 0.71 15.57
N ASP A 320 16.86 -0.30 15.63
CA ASP A 320 16.97 -1.31 14.57
C ASP A 320 15.81 -2.33 14.64
N ASN A 321 14.66 -1.96 14.09
CA ASN A 321 13.49 -2.83 14.01
C ASN A 321 12.61 -2.51 12.79
N GLU A 322 11.62 -3.36 12.53
CA GLU A 322 10.73 -3.27 11.36
C GLU A 322 9.99 -1.92 11.27
N THR A 323 9.60 -1.31 12.39
CA THR A 323 8.93 -0.01 12.41
C THR A 323 9.82 1.08 11.82
N PHE A 324 11.09 1.14 12.24
CA PHE A 324 12.02 2.14 11.72
C PHE A 324 12.53 1.80 10.32
N VAL A 325 12.57 0.52 9.93
CA VAL A 325 12.81 0.16 8.52
C VAL A 325 11.67 0.70 7.63
N MET A 326 10.41 0.50 8.03
CA MET A 326 9.25 1.04 7.32
C MET A 326 9.31 2.57 7.25
N MET A 327 9.65 3.24 8.34
CA MET A 327 9.81 4.69 8.39
C MET A 327 10.81 5.18 7.34
N LEU A 328 12.02 4.60 7.32
CA LEU A 328 13.06 5.01 6.36
C LEU A 328 12.67 4.66 4.92
N ASP A 329 12.06 3.50 4.69
CA ASP A 329 11.53 3.12 3.36
C ASP A 329 10.43 4.08 2.88
N ALA A 330 9.55 4.54 3.77
CA ALA A 330 8.53 5.54 3.46
C ALA A 330 9.16 6.90 3.09
N ILE A 331 10.20 7.32 3.80
CA ILE A 331 10.94 8.55 3.49
C ILE A 331 11.64 8.41 2.13
N LEU A 332 12.26 7.27 1.85
CA LEU A 332 12.94 7.01 0.58
C LEU A 332 11.97 6.98 -0.61
N LEU A 333 10.80 6.34 -0.47
CA LEU A 333 9.75 6.38 -1.49
C LEU A 333 9.22 7.80 -1.68
N SER A 334 8.99 8.54 -0.60
CA SER A 334 8.58 9.94 -0.70
C SER A 334 9.64 10.77 -1.42
N ALA A 335 10.93 10.55 -1.15
CA ALA A 335 12.01 11.25 -1.84
C ALA A 335 12.01 10.99 -3.36
N LYS A 336 11.71 9.75 -3.77
CA LYS A 336 11.53 9.38 -5.19
C LYS A 336 10.45 10.23 -5.85
N GLU A 337 9.35 10.52 -5.17
CA GLU A 337 8.23 11.33 -5.69
C GLU A 337 8.60 12.78 -6.00
N PHE A 338 9.74 13.26 -5.49
CA PHE A 338 10.29 14.59 -5.74
C PHE A 338 11.51 14.56 -6.68
N GLY A 339 11.78 13.42 -7.32
CA GLY A 339 12.87 13.27 -8.29
C GLY A 339 14.25 13.07 -7.67
N PHE A 340 14.34 12.82 -6.36
CA PHE A 340 15.61 12.45 -5.73
C PHE A 340 16.02 11.03 -6.09
N ARG A 341 17.33 10.82 -6.19
CA ARG A 341 17.93 9.50 -6.47
C ARG A 341 18.54 8.86 -5.23
N THR A 342 18.94 9.68 -4.27
CA THR A 342 19.56 9.21 -3.03
C THR A 342 19.14 10.07 -1.84
N VAL A 343 19.08 9.44 -0.67
CA VAL A 343 18.86 10.11 0.62
C VAL A 343 19.95 9.71 1.60
N THR A 344 20.56 10.68 2.27
CA THR A 344 21.42 10.44 3.44
C THR A 344 20.62 10.71 4.70
N PHE A 345 20.65 9.77 5.64
CA PHE A 345 20.07 9.93 6.97
C PHE A 345 21.17 10.27 7.97
N SER A 346 21.02 11.34 8.75
CA SER A 346 22.00 11.76 9.76
C SER A 346 21.31 12.20 11.06
N GLY A 347 22.09 12.44 12.12
CA GLY A 347 21.54 12.83 13.44
C GLY A 347 21.39 11.66 14.41
N ALA A 348 20.40 11.73 15.31
CA ALA A 348 20.05 10.69 16.28
C ALA A 348 21.22 10.15 17.11
N GLN A 349 22.13 11.03 17.55
CA GLN A 349 23.36 10.62 18.25
C GLN A 349 23.08 9.81 19.52
N ASN A 350 21.97 10.08 20.23
CA ASN A 350 21.61 9.37 21.46
C ASN A 350 21.18 7.92 21.21
N ALA A 351 20.74 7.59 19.99
CA ALA A 351 20.37 6.23 19.62
C ALA A 351 21.58 5.32 19.40
N ASN A 352 22.78 5.89 19.20
CA ASN A 352 24.05 5.16 19.00
C ASN A 352 23.94 4.03 17.97
N ILE A 353 23.34 4.34 16.81
CA ILE A 353 23.03 3.42 15.71
C ILE A 353 23.59 3.97 14.41
N ASP A 354 24.19 3.10 13.60
CA ASP A 354 24.77 3.42 12.29
C ASP A 354 24.00 2.79 11.12
N GLN A 355 23.06 1.89 11.40
CA GLN A 355 22.25 1.20 10.41
C GLN A 355 20.91 0.73 11.00
N ILE A 356 19.83 0.82 10.22
CA ILE A 356 18.50 0.26 10.54
C ILE A 356 18.11 -0.69 9.40
N GLY A 357 17.96 -1.98 9.71
CA GLY A 357 17.81 -3.03 8.73
C GLY A 357 18.99 -3.08 7.77
N THR A 358 18.78 -2.77 6.49
CA THR A 358 19.85 -2.65 5.48
C THR A 358 20.22 -1.20 5.12
N ILE A 359 19.58 -0.21 5.76
CA ILE A 359 19.70 1.22 5.45
C ILE A 359 20.77 1.83 6.36
N LYS A 360 21.81 2.41 5.76
CA LYS A 360 22.96 2.95 6.49
C LYS A 360 22.78 4.43 6.80
N LEU A 361 23.07 4.82 8.03
CA LEU A 361 23.10 6.23 8.44
C LEU A 361 24.48 6.82 8.10
N GLY A 362 24.50 8.12 7.78
CA GLY A 362 25.70 8.85 7.35
C GLY A 362 26.22 8.51 5.95
N MET A 363 25.52 7.64 5.22
CA MET A 363 25.84 7.28 3.83
C MET A 363 24.65 7.56 2.91
N PRO A 364 24.89 7.89 1.62
CA PRO A 364 23.82 7.95 0.64
C PRO A 364 23.17 6.57 0.43
N ASN A 365 21.84 6.52 0.54
CA ASN A 365 21.03 5.34 0.23
C ASN A 365 20.23 5.62 -1.05
N GLU A 366 20.23 4.69 -2.00
CA GLU A 366 19.42 4.81 -3.22
C GLU A 366 17.94 4.79 -2.92
N VAL A 367 17.16 5.61 -3.64
CA VAL A 367 15.70 5.52 -3.57
C VAL A 367 15.22 4.21 -4.22
N PRO A 368 14.17 3.58 -3.68
CA PRO A 368 13.66 2.33 -4.20
C PRO A 368 13.08 2.41 -5.61
N ALA A 369 12.94 1.24 -6.23
CA ALA A 369 12.26 1.09 -7.50
C ALA A 369 10.74 1.19 -7.34
N ALA A 370 10.18 0.44 -6.38
CA ALA A 370 8.74 0.33 -6.16
C ALA A 370 8.40 -0.09 -4.70
N PRO A 371 7.17 0.15 -4.24
CA PRO A 371 6.75 -0.19 -2.88
C PRO A 371 6.25 -1.64 -2.74
N ASN A 372 6.16 -2.09 -1.48
CA ASN A 372 5.41 -3.26 -1.02
C ASN A 372 5.72 -4.57 -1.74
N PRO A 373 6.94 -5.12 -1.56
CA PRO A 373 7.28 -6.43 -2.09
C PRO A 373 6.37 -7.52 -1.51
N VAL A 374 5.77 -8.34 -2.37
CA VAL A 374 4.94 -9.50 -2.03
C VAL A 374 5.46 -10.78 -2.68
N GLN A 375 5.11 -11.94 -2.09
CA GLN A 375 5.54 -13.29 -2.53
C GLN A 375 4.38 -14.15 -3.06
#